data_AF-A0A318PEL3-F1
#
_entry.id   AF-A0A318PEL3-F1
#
_cell.length_a   1.000
_cell.length_b   1.000
_cell.length_c   1.000
_cell.angle_alpha   90.00
_cell.angle_beta   90.00
_cell.angle_gamma   90.00
#
_symmetry.space_group_name_H-M   'P 1'
#
loop_
_entity.id
_entity.type
_entity.pdbx_description
1 polymer ?
#
loop_
_entity_poly.entity_id
_entity_poly.type
_entity_poly.pdbx_seq_one_letter_code
_entity_poly.pdbx_strand_id
1 'polypeptide(L)'
;MAIKKTLKETHAHPEKEQRPFIISSSHLASPGQEDVSEFEFALTVVNHAFQRWVARGMASAGLPELSPLDALILHSANHRNRSKSISDLMFTLNLPERHYLNYAMKKLDELGLIVRTRRGKEVFVGATKKGQEYCEKYARIRRICLLELMPADRQVGDVAIEDVAKALRVLTGLYEQASRSAASL
;
A
#
# COMPACT_ATOMS: atom_id res chain seq x y z
N MET A 1 32.00 10.32 -62.44
CA MET A 1 31.05 11.25 -61.80
C MET A 1 29.76 10.46 -61.59
N ALA A 2 29.64 9.69 -60.50
CA ALA A 2 28.97 10.07 -59.25
C ALA A 2 27.52 10.54 -59.54
N ILE A 3 26.46 9.96 -58.99
CA ILE A 3 26.18 9.85 -57.54
C ILE A 3 25.24 8.66 -57.26
N LYS A 4 25.57 7.95 -56.17
CA LYS A 4 24.86 6.84 -55.52
C LYS A 4 23.53 7.29 -54.87
N LYS A 5 22.58 6.34 -54.75
CA LYS A 5 21.76 5.97 -53.58
C LYS A 5 21.31 7.14 -52.69
N THR A 6 20.03 7.31 -52.35
CA THR A 6 19.38 6.51 -51.30
C THR A 6 17.88 6.82 -51.30
N LEU A 7 17.04 5.81 -51.55
CA LEU A 7 15.63 5.83 -51.16
C LEU A 7 15.58 5.94 -49.64
N LYS A 8 14.98 7.00 -49.14
CA LYS A 8 14.73 7.18 -47.72
C LYS A 8 13.56 6.27 -47.36
N GLU A 9 13.89 5.08 -46.88
CA GLU A 9 12.94 4.18 -46.24
C GLU A 9 12.37 4.91 -45.03
N THR A 10 11.08 5.27 -45.13
CA THR A 10 10.28 5.71 -44.00
C THR A 10 10.19 4.52 -43.05
N HIS A 11 10.96 4.53 -41.97
CA HIS A 11 10.84 3.54 -40.90
C HIS A 11 9.43 3.64 -40.30
N ALA A 12 8.53 2.80 -40.79
CA ALA A 12 7.26 2.52 -40.15
C ALA A 12 7.55 1.99 -38.75
N HIS A 13 7.15 2.75 -37.73
CA HIS A 13 7.07 2.23 -36.37
C HIS A 13 6.00 1.14 -36.38
N PRO A 14 6.27 -0.07 -35.87
CA PRO A 14 5.24 -1.10 -35.84
C PRO A 14 4.08 -0.55 -34.99
N GLU A 15 2.88 -0.51 -35.57
CA GLU A 15 1.65 -0.26 -34.82
C GLU A 15 1.60 -1.29 -33.69
N LYS A 16 1.90 -0.84 -32.47
CA LYS A 16 1.57 -1.61 -31.27
C LYS A 16 0.05 -1.79 -31.33
N GLU A 17 -0.37 -3.02 -31.53
CA GLU A 17 -1.73 -3.49 -31.40
C GLU A 17 -2.36 -2.79 -30.17
N GLN A 18 -3.26 -1.82 -30.43
CA GLN A 18 -3.84 -0.98 -29.40
C GLN A 18 -4.76 -1.85 -28.54
N ARG A 19 -4.20 -2.46 -27.50
CA ARG A 19 -4.99 -3.11 -26.47
C ARG A 19 -5.87 -2.03 -25.83
N PRO A 20 -7.19 -2.24 -25.70
CA PRO A 20 -8.04 -1.28 -25.02
C PRO A 20 -7.58 -1.16 -23.56
N PHE A 21 -7.15 0.04 -23.15
CA PHE A 21 -6.77 0.33 -21.77
C PHE A 21 -7.98 0.17 -20.85
N ILE A 22 -7.82 -0.51 -19.72
CA ILE A 22 -8.87 -0.63 -18.71
C ILE A 22 -8.77 0.59 -17.78
N ILE A 23 -9.63 1.59 -18.00
CA ILE A 23 -9.59 2.87 -17.28
C ILE A 23 -10.85 3.02 -16.42
N SER A 24 -10.71 3.45 -15.16
CA SER A 24 -11.86 3.65 -14.24
C SER A 24 -12.77 4.79 -14.69
N SER A 25 -12.15 5.85 -15.23
CA SER A 25 -12.76 7.12 -15.57
C SER A 25 -12.22 7.58 -16.91
N SER A 26 -12.84 7.15 -18.01
CA SER A 26 -12.41 7.50 -19.38
C SER A 26 -12.34 9.02 -19.63
N HIS A 27 -13.09 9.81 -18.86
CA HIS A 27 -13.08 11.28 -18.91
C HIS A 27 -11.84 11.93 -18.28
N LEU A 28 -11.04 11.18 -17.51
CA LEU A 28 -9.75 11.64 -16.94
C LEU A 28 -8.55 11.20 -17.79
N ALA A 29 -8.78 10.29 -18.74
CA ALA A 29 -7.73 9.82 -19.63
C ALA A 29 -7.28 10.96 -20.54
N SER A 30 -6.05 11.43 -20.33
CA SER A 30 -5.41 12.40 -21.21
C SER A 30 -4.66 11.66 -22.32
N PRO A 31 -4.72 12.12 -23.58
CA PRO A 31 -3.99 11.48 -24.68
C PRO A 31 -2.50 11.32 -24.35
N GLY A 32 -1.99 10.09 -24.45
CA GLY A 32 -0.60 9.75 -24.15
C GLY A 32 -0.29 9.51 -22.67
N GLN A 33 -1.29 9.44 -21.78
CA GLN A 33 -1.18 9.10 -20.36
C GLN A 33 -2.19 8.00 -19.95
N GLU A 34 -2.66 7.21 -20.93
CA GLU A 34 -3.65 6.15 -20.72
C GLU A 34 -3.11 5.05 -19.80
N ASP A 35 -1.80 4.80 -19.84
CA ASP A 35 -1.08 3.86 -18.99
C ASP A 35 -1.13 4.25 -17.50
N VAL A 36 -0.99 5.53 -17.18
CA VAL A 36 -1.14 6.06 -15.81
C VAL A 36 -2.58 5.88 -15.32
N SER A 37 -3.56 6.12 -16.20
CA SER A 37 -4.97 5.98 -15.87
C SER A 37 -5.36 4.52 -15.59
N GLU A 38 -4.80 3.59 -16.37
CA GLU A 38 -4.93 2.14 -16.13
C GLU A 38 -4.27 1.74 -14.80
N PHE A 39 -3.06 2.24 -14.53
CA PHE A 39 -2.36 2.01 -13.27
C PHE A 39 -3.18 2.49 -12.05
N GLU A 40 -3.76 3.69 -12.10
CA GLU A 40 -4.57 4.24 -11.00
C GLU A 40 -5.82 3.42 -10.73
N PHE A 41 -6.44 2.89 -11.78
CA PHE A 41 -7.55 1.97 -11.64
C PHE A 41 -7.11 0.66 -10.97
N ALA A 42 -6.01 0.07 -11.43
CA ALA A 42 -5.44 -1.14 -10.82
C ALA A 42 -5.07 -0.91 -9.35
N LEU A 43 -4.43 0.23 -9.03
CA LEU A 43 -4.09 0.66 -7.68
C LEU A 43 -5.33 0.76 -6.78
N THR A 44 -6.41 1.31 -7.31
CA THR A 44 -7.69 1.41 -6.60
C THR A 44 -8.22 0.02 -6.27
N VAL A 45 -8.37 -0.86 -7.26
CA VAL A 45 -8.96 -2.19 -7.04
C VAL A 45 -8.08 -3.06 -6.15
N VAL A 46 -6.75 -3.01 -6.33
CA VAL A 46 -5.80 -3.77 -5.48
C VAL A 46 -5.80 -3.27 -4.05
N ASN A 47 -5.91 -1.95 -3.82
CA ASN A 47 -6.05 -1.40 -2.46
C ASN A 47 -7.32 -1.96 -1.78
N HIS A 48 -8.47 -1.96 -2.46
CA HIS A 48 -9.68 -2.56 -1.90
C HIS A 48 -9.51 -4.05 -1.58
N ALA A 49 -8.87 -4.82 -2.46
CA ALA A 49 -8.57 -6.23 -2.21
C ALA A 49 -7.63 -6.42 -1.01
N PHE A 50 -6.59 -5.59 -0.90
CA PHE A 50 -5.64 -5.60 0.20
C PHE A 50 -6.31 -5.27 1.55
N GLN A 51 -7.13 -4.22 1.60
CA GLN A 51 -7.87 -3.85 2.82
C GLN A 51 -8.80 -5.00 3.27
N ARG A 52 -9.51 -5.64 2.33
CA ARG A 52 -10.33 -6.84 2.63
C ARG A 52 -9.48 -7.99 3.17
N TRP A 53 -8.33 -8.25 2.56
CA TRP A 53 -7.40 -9.28 3.03
C TRP A 53 -6.94 -9.01 4.47
N VAL A 54 -6.53 -7.78 4.79
CA VAL A 54 -6.08 -7.42 6.15
C VAL A 54 -7.18 -7.65 7.17
N ALA A 55 -8.41 -7.19 6.91
CA ALA A 55 -9.54 -7.43 7.80
C ALA A 55 -9.85 -8.92 7.96
N ARG A 56 -9.90 -9.69 6.86
CA ARG A 56 -10.22 -11.13 6.91
C ARG A 56 -9.13 -11.95 7.59
N GLY A 57 -7.86 -11.59 7.38
CA GLY A 57 -6.73 -12.21 8.07
C GLY A 57 -6.79 -11.96 9.57
N MET A 58 -7.14 -10.74 9.98
CA MET A 58 -7.27 -10.39 11.41
C MET A 58 -8.49 -11.04 12.06
N ALA A 59 -9.61 -11.10 11.34
CA ALA A 59 -10.78 -11.85 11.78
C ALA A 59 -10.45 -13.33 12.00
N SER A 60 -9.72 -13.94 11.06
CA SER A 60 -9.25 -15.32 11.17
C SER A 60 -8.26 -15.53 12.32
N ALA A 61 -7.51 -14.49 12.72
CA ALA A 61 -6.65 -14.51 13.90
C ALA A 61 -7.43 -14.45 15.22
N GLY A 62 -8.75 -14.22 15.16
CA GLY A 62 -9.66 -14.15 16.30
C GLY A 62 -10.01 -12.74 16.76
N LEU A 63 -9.88 -11.73 15.88
CA LEU A 63 -10.24 -10.33 16.14
C LEU A 63 -11.14 -9.78 15.00
N PRO A 64 -12.36 -10.32 14.82
CA PRO A 64 -13.26 -9.96 13.72
C PRO A 64 -13.78 -8.53 13.76
N GLU A 65 -13.76 -7.89 14.92
CA GLU A 65 -14.19 -6.52 15.11
C GLU A 65 -13.18 -5.50 14.58
N LEU A 66 -11.91 -5.88 14.40
CA LEU A 66 -10.87 -4.93 13.96
C LEU A 66 -11.05 -4.55 12.49
N SER A 67 -11.04 -3.24 12.25
CA SER A 67 -10.93 -2.69 10.89
C SER A 67 -9.53 -2.95 10.32
N PRO A 68 -9.34 -2.84 8.99
CA PRO A 68 -8.01 -2.93 8.40
C PRO A 68 -7.00 -1.97 9.04
N LEU A 69 -7.42 -0.73 9.32
CA LEU A 69 -6.57 0.28 9.93
C LEU A 69 -6.17 -0.11 11.37
N ASP A 70 -7.11 -0.63 12.17
CA ASP A 70 -6.82 -1.13 13.53
C ASP A 70 -5.74 -2.22 13.49
N ALA A 71 -5.87 -3.16 12.55
CA ALA A 71 -4.90 -4.24 12.33
C ALA A 71 -3.52 -3.70 11.94
N LEU A 72 -3.45 -2.76 11.00
CA LEU A 72 -2.20 -2.14 10.56
C LEU A 72 -1.50 -1.37 11.69
N ILE A 73 -2.27 -0.66 12.53
CA ILE A 73 -1.75 0.04 13.70
C ILE A 73 -1.22 -0.97 14.74
N LEU A 74 -1.95 -2.06 15.01
CA LEU A 74 -1.47 -3.11 15.90
C LEU A 74 -0.17 -3.75 15.39
N HIS A 75 -0.08 -4.08 14.09
CA HIS A 75 1.15 -4.59 13.48
C HIS A 75 2.31 -3.60 13.61
N SER A 76 2.02 -2.32 13.39
CA SER A 76 3.01 -1.24 13.52
C SER A 76 3.46 -1.07 14.96
N ALA A 77 2.56 -1.12 15.94
CA ALA A 77 2.89 -1.08 17.36
C ALA A 77 3.75 -2.30 17.78
N ASN A 78 3.47 -3.48 17.22
CA ASN A 78 4.22 -4.71 17.46
C ASN A 78 5.63 -4.72 16.83
N HIS A 79 5.81 -4.04 15.70
CA HIS A 79 7.03 -4.13 14.89
C HIS A 79 8.31 -3.85 15.70
N ARG A 80 9.30 -4.76 15.64
CA ARG A 80 10.60 -4.70 16.35
C ARG A 80 10.49 -4.63 17.88
N ASN A 81 9.36 -5.02 18.48
CA ASN A 81 9.16 -5.02 19.94
C ASN A 81 9.57 -3.71 20.63
N ARG A 82 9.42 -2.57 19.92
CA ARG A 82 9.74 -1.23 20.42
C ARG A 82 8.51 -0.35 20.39
N SER A 83 8.29 0.38 21.48
CA SER A 83 7.25 1.40 21.57
C SER A 83 7.54 2.53 20.58
N LYS A 84 6.53 3.03 19.88
CA LYS A 84 6.64 4.10 18.87
C LYS A 84 5.86 5.33 19.31
N SER A 85 6.34 6.52 18.98
CA SER A 85 5.57 7.73 19.24
C SER A 85 4.33 7.77 18.33
N ILE A 86 3.33 8.57 18.72
CA ILE A 86 2.17 8.85 17.86
C ILE A 86 2.61 9.42 16.50
N SER A 87 3.57 10.35 16.51
CA SER A 87 4.11 10.96 15.29
C SER A 87 4.77 9.92 14.37
N ASP A 88 5.55 9.00 14.94
CA ASP A 88 6.18 7.92 14.16
C ASP A 88 5.15 6.99 13.53
N LEU A 89 4.07 6.66 14.25
CA LEU A 89 3.00 5.82 13.73
C LEU A 89 2.26 6.49 12.58
N MET A 90 1.91 7.77 12.73
CA MET A 90 1.27 8.55 11.67
C MET A 90 2.15 8.63 10.42
N PHE A 91 3.44 8.93 10.61
CA PHE A 91 4.41 9.02 9.51
C PHE A 91 4.60 7.67 8.81
N THR A 92 4.81 6.59 9.58
CA THR A 92 5.06 5.25 9.02
C THR A 92 3.87 4.71 8.21
N LEU A 93 2.64 5.01 8.65
CA LEU A 93 1.41 4.54 8.01
C LEU A 93 0.84 5.53 7.00
N ASN A 94 1.53 6.66 6.77
CA ASN A 94 1.06 7.77 5.95
C ASN A 94 -0.37 8.22 6.30
N LEU A 95 -0.65 8.40 7.60
CA LEU A 95 -1.98 8.82 8.07
C LEU A 95 -2.10 10.35 8.06
N PRO A 96 -3.11 10.91 7.36
CA PRO A 96 -3.24 12.36 7.20
C PRO A 96 -3.67 13.04 8.51
N GLU A 97 -4.49 12.37 9.31
CA GLU A 97 -5.10 12.96 10.50
C GLU A 97 -4.99 12.08 11.73
N ARG A 98 -4.77 12.74 12.87
CA ARG A 98 -4.58 12.08 14.16
C ARG A 98 -5.84 11.38 14.67
N HIS A 99 -7.02 11.84 14.27
CA HIS A 99 -8.28 11.30 14.77
C HIS A 99 -8.45 9.80 14.37
N TYR A 100 -8.03 9.42 13.16
CA TYR A 100 -8.02 8.02 12.69
C TYR A 100 -7.21 7.12 13.62
N LEU A 101 -6.00 7.55 13.98
CA LEU A 101 -5.13 6.82 14.90
C LEU A 101 -5.73 6.76 16.31
N ASN A 102 -6.35 7.84 16.79
CA ASN A 102 -6.96 7.87 18.13
C ASN A 102 -8.13 6.87 18.27
N TYR A 103 -9.00 6.77 17.25
CA TYR A 103 -10.10 5.82 17.26
C TYR A 103 -9.61 4.37 17.31
N ALA A 104 -8.64 4.03 16.44
CA ALA A 104 -8.04 2.71 16.43
C ALA A 104 -7.33 2.39 17.75
N MET A 105 -6.52 3.31 18.27
CA MET A 105 -5.85 3.12 19.56
C MET A 105 -6.83 2.93 20.71
N LYS A 106 -7.93 3.69 20.76
CA LYS A 106 -8.96 3.52 21.80
C LYS A 106 -9.48 2.08 21.79
N LYS A 107 -9.86 1.58 20.62
CA LYS A 107 -10.38 0.21 20.47
C LYS A 107 -9.35 -0.86 20.79
N LEU A 108 -8.11 -0.70 20.32
CA LEU A 108 -7.02 -1.63 20.62
C LEU A 108 -6.68 -1.67 22.12
N ASP A 109 -6.81 -0.54 22.81
CA ASP A 109 -6.62 -0.43 24.27
C ASP A 109 -7.76 -1.12 25.03
N GLU A 110 -9.03 -0.91 24.63
CA GLU A 110 -10.20 -1.60 25.18
C GLU A 110 -10.10 -3.13 25.03
N LEU A 111 -9.49 -3.61 23.95
CA LEU A 111 -9.22 -5.02 23.72
C LEU A 111 -7.94 -5.54 24.43
N GLY A 112 -7.18 -4.66 25.09
CA GLY A 112 -5.94 -4.99 25.79
C GLY A 112 -4.79 -5.41 24.87
N LEU A 113 -4.82 -4.98 23.60
CA LEU A 113 -3.85 -5.38 22.57
C LEU A 113 -2.63 -4.45 22.52
N ILE A 114 -2.79 -3.22 22.99
CA ILE A 114 -1.71 -2.23 23.07
C ILE A 114 -1.57 -1.69 24.49
N VAL A 115 -0.41 -1.09 24.75
CA VAL A 115 -0.14 -0.30 25.95
C VAL A 115 0.35 1.08 25.54
N ARG A 116 -0.13 2.10 26.25
CA ARG A 116 0.26 3.50 26.05
C ARG A 116 1.11 3.96 27.23
N THR A 117 2.29 4.49 26.95
CA THR A 117 3.22 5.02 27.96
C THR A 117 3.52 6.47 27.66
N ARG A 118 3.25 7.35 28.63
CA ARG A 118 3.62 8.76 28.52
C ARG A 118 5.07 8.97 28.91
N ARG A 119 5.84 9.65 28.07
CA ARG A 119 7.23 10.06 28.34
C ARG A 119 7.33 11.56 28.08
N GLY A 120 7.31 12.34 29.16
CA GLY A 120 7.20 13.80 29.08
C GLY A 120 5.91 14.26 28.40
N LYS A 121 6.03 14.99 27.28
CA LYS A 121 4.89 15.47 26.49
C LYS A 121 4.41 14.47 25.44
N GLU A 122 5.15 13.39 25.20
CA GLU A 122 4.83 12.42 24.15
C GLU A 122 4.17 11.16 24.70
N VAL A 123 3.35 10.53 23.85
CA VAL A 123 2.74 9.23 24.11
C VAL A 123 3.37 8.21 23.18
N PHE A 124 3.85 7.13 23.78
CA PHE A 124 4.41 5.98 23.09
C PHE A 124 3.44 4.81 23.15
N VAL A 125 3.36 4.04 22.07
CA VAL A 125 2.47 2.91 21.90
C VAL A 125 3.28 1.66 21.61
N GLY A 126 3.00 0.57 22.32
CA GLY A 126 3.57 -0.75 22.07
C GLY A 126 2.50 -1.84 22.12
N ALA A 127 2.77 -2.99 21.50
CA ALA A 127 1.89 -4.15 21.64
C ALA A 127 2.06 -4.81 23.01
N THR A 128 0.96 -5.22 23.64
CA THR A 128 0.99 -6.09 24.82
C THR A 128 1.39 -7.52 24.41
N LYS A 129 1.61 -8.39 25.40
CA LYS A 129 1.79 -9.83 25.13
C LYS A 129 0.59 -10.41 24.35
N LYS A 130 -0.64 -10.04 24.73
CA LYS A 130 -1.86 -10.42 24.00
C LYS A 130 -1.81 -9.91 22.55
N GLY A 131 -1.46 -8.65 22.33
CA GLY A 131 -1.30 -8.08 20.99
C GLY A 131 -0.25 -8.80 20.13
N GLN A 132 0.88 -9.17 20.73
CA GLN A 132 1.93 -9.97 20.08
C GLN A 132 1.40 -11.34 19.64
N GLU A 133 0.70 -12.06 20.52
CA GLU A 133 0.13 -13.38 20.22
C GLU A 133 -0.86 -13.34 19.04
N TYR A 134 -1.69 -12.29 18.94
CA TYR A 134 -2.58 -12.10 17.79
C TYR A 134 -1.82 -11.73 16.51
N CYS A 135 -0.76 -10.92 16.61
CA CYS A 135 0.13 -10.66 15.46
C CYS A 135 0.79 -11.95 14.94
N GLU A 136 1.19 -12.84 15.84
CA GLU A 136 1.77 -14.14 15.47
C GLU A 136 0.74 -15.08 14.83
N LYS A 137 -0.50 -15.11 15.36
CA LYS A 137 -1.62 -15.84 14.73
C LYS A 137 -1.87 -15.32 13.31
N TYR A 138 -1.96 -14.00 13.15
CA TYR A 138 -2.09 -13.37 11.83
C TYR A 138 -0.93 -13.73 10.90
N ALA A 139 0.31 -13.72 11.40
CA ALA A 139 1.48 -14.09 10.60
C ALA A 139 1.42 -15.54 10.10
N ARG A 140 0.89 -16.48 10.90
CA ARG A 140 0.65 -17.87 10.47
C ARG A 140 -0.42 -17.94 9.39
N ILE A 141 -1.54 -17.25 9.56
CA ILE A 141 -2.62 -17.18 8.55
C ILE A 141 -2.09 -16.58 7.25
N ARG A 142 -1.30 -15.51 7.33
CA ARG A 142 -0.67 -14.89 6.16
C ARG A 142 0.27 -15.84 5.44
N ARG A 143 1.00 -16.69 6.18
CA ARG A 143 1.86 -17.70 5.55
C ARG A 143 1.03 -18.66 4.71
N ILE A 144 0.04 -19.31 5.32
CA ILE A 144 -0.77 -20.36 4.73
C ILE A 144 -1.64 -19.82 3.58
N CYS A 145 -2.35 -18.72 3.81
CA CYS A 145 -3.38 -18.26 2.87
C CYS A 145 -2.86 -17.32 1.78
N LEU A 146 -1.67 -16.73 1.93
CA LEU A 146 -1.14 -15.75 0.97
C LEU A 146 0.27 -16.10 0.50
N LEU A 147 1.21 -16.32 1.41
CA LEU A 147 2.61 -16.51 1.01
C LEU A 147 2.86 -17.83 0.29
N GLU A 148 2.17 -18.91 0.65
CA GLU A 148 2.28 -20.21 -0.02
C GLU A 148 1.66 -20.21 -1.43
N LEU A 149 0.79 -19.25 -1.73
CA LEU A 149 0.24 -19.05 -3.08
C LEU A 149 1.13 -18.18 -3.99
N MET A 150 2.17 -17.55 -3.42
CA MET A 150 3.04 -16.68 -4.19
C MET A 150 4.03 -17.52 -5.02
N PRO A 151 4.34 -17.08 -6.26
CA PRO A 151 5.42 -17.66 -7.03
C PRO A 151 6.74 -17.67 -6.23
N ALA A 152 7.50 -18.77 -6.37
CA ALA A 152 8.75 -18.96 -5.63
C ALA A 152 9.80 -17.88 -5.95
N ASP A 153 9.81 -17.40 -7.19
CA ASP A 153 10.65 -16.31 -7.68
C ASP A 153 10.12 -14.91 -7.33
N ARG A 154 8.96 -14.81 -6.68
CA ARG A 154 8.28 -13.56 -6.32
C ARG A 154 8.00 -12.64 -7.52
N GLN A 155 7.88 -13.20 -8.72
CA GLN A 155 7.51 -12.42 -9.90
C GLN A 155 6.00 -12.37 -10.08
N VAL A 156 5.50 -11.21 -10.51
CA VAL A 156 4.09 -10.99 -10.86
C VAL A 156 4.09 -10.25 -12.19
N GLY A 157 3.62 -10.91 -13.25
CA GLY A 157 3.63 -10.36 -14.61
C GLY A 157 5.06 -10.02 -15.09
N ASP A 158 6.00 -10.94 -14.88
CA ASP A 158 7.43 -10.80 -15.25
C ASP A 158 8.17 -9.65 -14.55
N VAL A 159 7.60 -9.08 -13.49
CA VAL A 159 8.21 -8.04 -12.64
C VAL A 159 8.38 -8.56 -11.23
N ALA A 160 9.57 -8.37 -10.64
CA ALA A 160 9.80 -8.72 -9.24
C ALA A 160 8.96 -7.83 -8.32
N ILE A 161 8.28 -8.43 -7.34
CA ILE A 161 7.46 -7.70 -6.34
C ILE A 161 8.26 -6.57 -5.65
N GLU A 162 9.58 -6.74 -5.48
CA GLU A 162 10.42 -5.72 -4.86
C GLU A 162 10.54 -4.44 -5.71
N ASP A 163 10.53 -4.55 -7.03
CA ASP A 163 10.60 -3.41 -7.94
C ASP A 163 9.26 -2.69 -8.01
N VAL A 164 8.16 -3.45 -7.98
CA VAL A 164 6.82 -2.88 -7.77
C VAL A 164 6.78 -2.07 -6.46
N ALA A 165 7.35 -2.60 -5.38
CA ALA A 165 7.41 -1.90 -4.10
C ALA A 165 8.32 -0.65 -4.11
N LYS A 166 9.36 -0.61 -4.96
CA LYS A 166 10.16 0.60 -5.18
C LYS A 166 9.35 1.65 -5.95
N ALA A 167 8.67 1.25 -7.02
CA ALA A 167 7.81 2.13 -7.82
C ALA A 167 6.68 2.75 -6.98
N LEU A 168 5.98 1.95 -6.17
CA LEU A 168 4.91 2.43 -5.28
C LEU A 168 5.42 3.49 -4.27
N ARG A 169 6.67 3.38 -3.81
CA ARG A 169 7.28 4.39 -2.91
C ARG A 169 7.50 5.72 -3.63
N VAL A 170 7.98 5.70 -4.87
CA VAL A 170 8.12 6.91 -5.70
C VAL A 170 6.76 7.54 -5.96
N LEU A 171 5.78 6.73 -6.39
CA LEU A 171 4.42 7.18 -6.65
C LEU A 171 3.75 7.79 -5.42
N THR A 172 3.96 7.22 -4.23
CA THR A 172 3.46 7.80 -2.96
C THR A 172 3.90 9.26 -2.82
N GLY A 173 5.19 9.55 -3.08
CA GLY A 173 5.72 10.91 -3.01
C GLY A 173 5.11 11.85 -4.06
N LEU A 174 4.89 11.36 -5.28
CA LEU A 174 4.23 12.13 -6.35
C LEU A 174 2.78 12.48 -5.98
N TYR A 175 2.01 11.52 -5.48
CA TYR A 175 0.62 11.74 -5.04
C TYR A 175 0.52 12.73 -3.88
N GLU A 176 1.44 12.65 -2.91
CA GLU A 176 1.49 13.64 -1.83
C GLU A 176 1.82 15.04 -2.33
N GLN A 177 2.75 15.16 -3.27
CA GLN A 177 3.08 16.45 -3.89
C GLN A 177 1.88 16.99 -4.67
N ALA A 178 1.26 16.18 -5.51
CA ALA A 178 0.07 16.55 -6.27
C ALA A 178 -1.08 16.99 -5.35
N SER A 179 -1.30 16.26 -4.24
CA SER A 179 -2.33 16.61 -3.25
C SER A 179 -2.08 17.97 -2.61
N ARG A 180 -0.82 18.27 -2.24
CA ARG A 180 -0.45 19.58 -1.69
C ARG A 180 -0.63 20.71 -2.69
N SER A 181 -0.23 20.49 -3.94
CA SER A 181 -0.44 21.46 -5.02
C SER A 181 -1.93 21.71 -5.24
N ALA A 182 -2.75 20.66 -5.30
CA ALA A 182 -4.19 20.78 -5.47
C ALA A 182 -4.87 21.52 -4.31
N ALA A 183 -4.43 21.32 -3.05
CA ALA A 183 -4.96 22.04 -1.89
C ALA A 183 -4.62 23.54 -1.87
N SER A 184 -3.68 23.98 -2.70
CA SER A 184 -3.28 25.39 -2.83
C SER A 184 -3.96 26.13 -3.98
N LEU A 185 -4.76 25.43 -4.79
CA LEU A 185 -5.61 26.00 -5.84
C LEU A 185 -6.93 26.50 -5.25
#